data_AF-A0A1I0YX95-F1
#
_entry.id   AF-A0A1I0YX95-F1
#
_cell.length_a   1.000
_cell.length_b   1.000
_cell.length_c   1.000
_cell.angle_alpha   90.00
_cell.angle_beta   90.00
_cell.angle_gamma   90.00
#
_symmetry.space_group_name_H-M   'P 1'
#
loop_
_entity.id
_entity.type
_entity.pdbx_description
1 polymer ?
#
loop_
_entity_poly.entity_id
_entity_poly.type
_entity_poly.pdbx_seq_one_letter_code
_entity_poly.pdbx_strand_id
1 'polypeptide(L)'
;MRFSEFDEDNWGDLQPYLDTALLPVTGLLGGEAPPSAAELVGTAGDWLAPIESAFKGRTVTYPAHHYIGPGDEASLDALCTRLKSGGFKFVVVVSGKPGWDATRVPSADLFASPTGEESVPDAETLRRSVSEMWKRSPQA
;
A
#
# COMPACT_ATOMS: atom_id res chain seq x y z
N MET A 1 -11.20 0.17 3.88
CA MET A 1 -11.48 0.48 5.31
C MET A 1 -10.15 0.80 5.97
N ARG A 2 -10.12 1.63 7.01
CA ARG A 2 -8.88 2.03 7.69
C ARG A 2 -8.62 1.12 8.87
N PHE A 3 -7.35 0.85 9.17
CA PHE A 3 -6.94 0.03 10.32
C PHE A 3 -7.58 0.48 11.65
N SER A 4 -7.83 1.77 11.82
CA SER A 4 -8.42 2.36 13.02
C SER A 4 -9.93 2.08 13.18
N GLU A 5 -10.57 1.45 12.19
CA GLU A 5 -11.98 1.07 12.24
C GLU A 5 -12.19 -0.33 12.85
N PHE A 6 -11.10 -1.05 13.19
CA PHE A 6 -11.16 -2.41 13.74
C PHE A 6 -10.75 -2.46 15.21
N ASP A 7 -11.39 -3.35 15.95
CA ASP A 7 -11.05 -3.73 17.31
C ASP A 7 -10.88 -5.26 17.39
N GLU A 8 -10.44 -5.76 18.55
CA GLU A 8 -10.22 -7.21 18.74
C GLU A 8 -11.51 -8.01 18.56
N ASP A 9 -12.67 -7.42 18.86
CA ASP A 9 -13.97 -8.07 18.81
C ASP A 9 -14.47 -8.23 17.37
N ASN A 10 -14.19 -7.27 16.47
CA ASN A 10 -14.68 -7.27 15.10
C ASN A 10 -13.68 -7.75 14.05
N TRP A 11 -12.37 -7.76 14.35
CA TRP A 11 -11.35 -8.14 13.38
C TRP A 11 -11.46 -9.61 12.99
N GLY A 12 -11.66 -10.52 13.95
CA GLY A 12 -11.76 -11.96 13.69
C GLY A 12 -12.86 -12.32 12.70
N ASP A 13 -14.02 -11.67 12.80
CA ASP A 13 -15.18 -11.90 11.94
C ASP A 13 -15.01 -11.28 10.55
N LEU A 14 -14.29 -10.16 10.44
CA LEU A 14 -14.10 -9.42 9.20
C LEU A 14 -12.87 -9.87 8.40
N GLN A 15 -11.85 -10.41 9.07
CA GLN A 15 -10.60 -10.88 8.45
C GLN A 15 -10.82 -11.79 7.23
N PRO A 16 -11.79 -12.74 7.21
CA PRO A 16 -12.03 -13.59 6.04
C PRO A 16 -12.42 -12.82 4.77
N TYR A 17 -12.97 -11.62 4.91
CA TYR A 17 -13.39 -10.76 3.81
C TYR A 17 -12.31 -9.73 3.45
N LEU A 18 -11.39 -9.45 4.36
CA LEU A 18 -10.38 -8.38 4.27
C LEU A 18 -8.99 -8.95 4.02
N ASP A 19 -8.82 -9.56 2.85
CA ASP A 19 -7.62 -10.31 2.49
C ASP A 19 -6.47 -9.44 1.95
N THR A 20 -6.67 -8.14 1.77
CA THR A 20 -5.70 -7.25 1.12
C THR A 20 -5.31 -6.05 1.99
N ALA A 21 -4.03 -5.92 2.33
CA ALA A 21 -3.48 -4.73 2.98
C ALA A 21 -3.04 -3.69 1.94
N LEU A 22 -3.44 -2.44 2.13
CA LEU A 22 -2.87 -1.28 1.44
C LEU A 22 -1.88 -0.64 2.39
N LEU A 23 -0.60 -0.62 1.99
CA LEU A 23 0.49 -0.04 2.77
C LEU A 23 0.97 1.25 2.10
N PRO A 24 0.56 2.43 2.60
CA PRO A 24 1.03 3.70 2.05
C PRO A 24 2.50 3.91 2.41
N VAL A 25 3.30 4.35 1.45
CA VAL A 25 4.71 4.67 1.60
C VAL A 25 4.93 6.10 1.12
N THR A 26 5.37 6.98 2.02
CA THR A 26 5.51 8.42 1.68
C THR A 26 6.91 8.77 1.20
N GLY A 27 7.93 7.98 1.54
CA GLY A 27 9.31 8.21 1.14
C GLY A 27 9.93 9.47 1.76
N LEU A 28 9.52 9.77 3.01
CA LEU A 28 10.15 10.81 3.83
C LEU A 28 11.51 10.32 4.31
N LEU A 29 12.46 11.23 4.45
CA LEU A 29 13.80 10.96 4.96
C LEU A 29 14.03 11.60 6.34
N GLY A 30 13.12 12.47 6.79
CA GLY A 30 13.18 13.14 8.09
C GLY A 30 13.95 14.47 8.08
N GLY A 31 14.48 14.87 6.92
CA GLY A 31 15.15 16.17 6.71
C GLY A 31 14.28 17.20 5.99
N GLU A 32 13.07 16.83 5.57
CA GLU A 32 12.17 17.71 4.83
C GLU A 32 11.64 18.86 5.68
N ALA A 33 11.48 20.04 5.05
CA ALA A 33 10.72 21.11 5.66
C ALA A 33 9.23 20.70 5.79
N PRO A 34 8.47 21.20 6.80
CA PRO A 34 7.09 20.81 7.02
C PRO A 34 6.18 20.88 5.78
N PRO A 35 6.26 21.91 4.90
CA PRO A 35 5.45 21.94 3.67
C PRO A 35 5.78 20.80 2.70
N SER A 36 7.07 20.51 2.50
CA SER A 36 7.51 19.41 1.64
C SER A 36 7.13 18.04 2.21
N ALA A 37 7.16 17.89 3.54
CA ALA A 37 6.70 16.67 4.19
C ALA A 37 5.19 16.46 3.97
N ALA A 38 4.40 17.53 4.12
CA ALA A 38 2.96 17.49 3.87
C ALA A 38 2.63 17.15 2.41
N GLU A 39 3.38 17.70 1.45
CA GLU A 39 3.24 17.38 0.03
C GLU A 39 3.48 15.89 -0.25
N LEU A 40 4.58 15.32 0.26
CA LEU A 40 4.89 13.89 0.06
C LEU A 40 3.83 12.95 0.66
N VAL A 41 3.31 13.30 1.84
CA VAL A 41 2.20 12.56 2.46
C VAL A 41 0.92 12.70 1.62
N GLY A 42 0.62 13.91 1.14
CA GLY A 42 -0.51 14.20 0.27
C GLY A 42 -0.48 13.38 -1.01
N THR A 43 0.66 13.38 -1.72
CA THR A 43 0.83 12.61 -2.95
C THR A 43 0.65 11.11 -2.72
N ALA A 44 1.20 10.54 -1.64
CA ALA A 44 0.92 9.14 -1.31
C ALA A 44 -0.58 8.88 -1.07
N GLY A 45 -1.29 9.84 -0.48
CA GLY A 45 -2.74 9.82 -0.32
C GLY A 45 -3.51 9.86 -1.65
N ASP A 46 -3.06 10.65 -2.63
CA ASP A 46 -3.68 10.75 -3.94
C ASP A 46 -3.61 9.43 -4.73
N TRP A 47 -2.51 8.69 -4.57
CA TRP A 47 -2.35 7.36 -5.16
C TRP A 47 -3.18 6.27 -4.43
N LEU A 48 -3.40 6.45 -3.13
CA LEU A 48 -4.19 5.54 -2.29
C LEU A 48 -5.70 5.69 -2.53
N ALA A 49 -6.20 6.92 -2.61
CA ALA A 49 -7.62 7.22 -2.59
C ALA A 49 -8.45 6.46 -3.65
N PRO A 50 -8.01 6.31 -4.91
CA PRO A 50 -8.77 5.57 -5.93
C PRO A 50 -8.94 4.08 -5.61
N ILE A 51 -7.96 3.48 -4.94
CA ILE A 51 -7.95 2.07 -4.55
C ILE A 51 -8.79 1.87 -3.29
N GLU A 52 -8.56 2.70 -2.26
CA GLU A 52 -9.30 2.65 -1.00
C GLU A 52 -10.81 2.81 -1.22
N SER A 53 -11.21 3.75 -2.09
CA SER A 53 -12.62 3.99 -2.39
C SER A 53 -13.26 2.86 -3.21
N ALA A 54 -12.52 2.23 -4.12
CA ALA A 54 -13.09 1.24 -5.05
C ALA A 54 -13.26 -0.14 -4.42
N PHE A 55 -12.40 -0.50 -3.46
CA PHE A 55 -12.34 -1.85 -2.90
C PHE A 55 -12.67 -1.90 -1.41
N LYS A 56 -13.49 -0.94 -0.95
CA LYS A 56 -14.04 -0.93 0.40
C LYS A 56 -14.77 -2.26 0.65
N GLY A 57 -14.37 -2.96 1.71
CA GLY A 57 -14.92 -4.29 2.06
C GLY A 57 -14.02 -5.47 1.71
N ARG A 58 -12.92 -5.26 0.98
CA ARG A 58 -11.86 -6.25 0.77
C ARG A 58 -10.46 -5.75 1.15
N THR A 59 -10.29 -4.43 1.21
CA THR A 59 -9.02 -3.80 1.54
C THR A 59 -9.01 -3.14 2.92
N VAL A 60 -7.86 -3.21 3.57
CA VAL A 60 -7.52 -2.48 4.80
C VAL A 60 -6.34 -1.56 4.54
N THR A 61 -6.54 -0.25 4.68
CA THR A 61 -5.49 0.76 4.67
C THR A 61 -4.77 0.74 6.02
N TYR A 62 -3.49 0.37 6.00
CA TYR A 62 -2.60 0.38 7.17
C TYR A 62 -2.00 1.76 7.45
N PRO A 63 -1.42 1.98 8.65
CA PRO A 63 -0.63 3.18 8.91
C PRO A 63 0.43 3.36 7.82
N ALA A 64 0.63 4.59 7.39
CA ALA A 64 1.63 4.90 6.40
C ALA A 64 3.04 4.60 6.95
N HIS A 65 3.86 3.94 6.13
CA HIS A 65 5.28 3.77 6.37
C HIS A 65 6.01 5.01 5.86
N HIS A 66 6.23 5.95 6.79
CA HIS A 66 6.64 7.30 6.42
C HIS A 66 8.10 7.40 6.02
N TYR A 67 8.98 6.92 6.89
CA TYR A 67 10.41 7.15 6.82
C TYR A 67 11.10 6.00 6.13
N ILE A 68 11.39 6.19 4.85
CA ILE A 68 12.02 5.17 4.02
C ILE A 68 12.73 5.83 2.84
N GLY A 69 13.99 5.46 2.65
CA GLY A 69 14.85 5.97 1.60
C GLY A 69 15.54 4.87 0.78
N PRO A 70 16.49 5.26 -0.08
CA PRO A 70 17.33 4.31 -0.81
C PRO A 70 18.08 3.38 0.16
N GLY A 71 17.98 2.07 -0.03
CA GLY A 71 18.63 1.06 0.81
C GLY A 71 17.72 0.46 1.89
N ASP A 72 16.54 1.03 2.12
CA ASP A 72 15.58 0.52 3.11
C ASP A 72 14.61 -0.53 2.56
N GLU A 73 14.80 -1.00 1.33
CA GLU A 73 13.88 -1.93 0.67
C GLU A 73 13.71 -3.25 1.44
N ALA A 74 14.77 -3.73 2.11
CA ALA A 74 14.71 -4.91 2.96
C ALA A 74 13.80 -4.70 4.20
N SER A 75 13.76 -3.49 4.75
CA SER A 75 12.89 -3.15 5.88
C SER A 75 11.42 -3.13 5.44
N LEU A 76 11.14 -2.56 4.27
CA LEU A 76 9.81 -2.57 3.66
C LEU A 76 9.36 -4.00 3.33
N ASP A 77 10.26 -4.82 2.77
CA ASP A 77 9.97 -6.23 2.49
C ASP A 77 9.61 -7.00 3.76
N ALA A 78 10.39 -6.85 4.82
CA ALA A 78 10.11 -7.46 6.11
C ALA A 78 8.79 -6.99 6.73
N LEU A 79 8.37 -5.74 6.48
CA LEU A 79 7.04 -5.27 6.86
C LEU A 79 5.94 -5.97 6.04
N CYS A 80 6.09 -6.06 4.72
CA CYS A 80 5.17 -6.80 3.85
C CYS A 80 5.04 -8.28 4.27
N THR A 81 6.16 -8.95 4.59
CA THR A 81 6.15 -10.33 5.10
C THR A 81 5.33 -10.43 6.40
N ARG A 82 5.55 -9.51 7.35
CA ARG A 82 4.81 -9.51 8.63
C ARG A 82 3.32 -9.28 8.45
N LEU A 83 2.92 -8.40 7.53
CA LEU A 83 1.50 -8.19 7.19
C LEU A 83 0.89 -9.49 6.65
N LYS A 84 1.60 -10.20 5.77
CA LYS A 84 1.15 -11.51 5.27
C LYS A 84 1.05 -12.56 6.37
N SER A 85 2.03 -12.64 7.27
CA SER A 85 1.98 -13.51 8.45
C SER A 85 0.83 -13.15 9.40
N GLY A 86 0.36 -11.90 9.38
CA GLY A 86 -0.80 -11.42 10.13
C GLY A 86 -2.16 -11.80 9.50
N GLY A 87 -2.17 -12.51 8.38
CA GLY A 87 -3.39 -13.04 7.75
C GLY A 87 -3.82 -12.36 6.45
N PHE A 88 -3.10 -11.32 5.99
CA PHE A 88 -3.34 -10.76 4.67
C PHE A 88 -2.81 -11.71 3.58
N LYS A 89 -3.65 -12.02 2.59
CA LYS A 89 -3.24 -12.77 1.40
C LYS A 89 -2.42 -11.88 0.46
N PHE A 90 -2.77 -10.60 0.40
CA PHE A 90 -2.16 -9.62 -0.51
C PHE A 90 -1.66 -8.38 0.22
N VAL A 91 -0.53 -7.85 -0.22
CA VAL A 91 0.00 -6.54 0.21
C VAL A 91 0.24 -5.68 -1.02
N VAL A 92 -0.43 -4.53 -1.08
CA VAL A 92 -0.24 -3.50 -2.10
C VAL A 92 0.54 -2.36 -1.48
N VAL A 93 1.75 -2.12 -1.97
CA VAL A 93 2.53 -0.93 -1.62
C VAL A 93 2.03 0.23 -2.47
N VAL A 94 1.59 1.31 -1.82
CA VAL A 94 1.06 2.50 -2.50
C VAL A 94 2.00 3.67 -2.22
N SER A 95 2.51 4.33 -3.25
CA SER A 95 3.51 5.39 -3.08
C SER A 95 3.26 6.54 -4.05
N GLY A 96 3.48 7.77 -3.58
CA GLY A 96 3.52 8.96 -4.42
C GLY A 96 4.85 9.17 -5.14
N LYS A 97 5.86 8.32 -4.88
CA LYS A 97 7.19 8.36 -5.48
C LYS A 97 7.47 7.09 -6.29
N PRO A 98 8.20 7.19 -7.43
CA PRO A 98 8.67 6.03 -8.17
C PRO A 98 9.79 5.30 -7.41
N GLY A 99 10.18 4.11 -7.90
CA GLY A 99 11.38 3.40 -7.43
C GLY A 99 11.11 2.15 -6.57
N TRP A 100 9.85 1.77 -6.40
CA TRP A 100 9.46 0.54 -5.72
C TRP A 100 9.10 -0.54 -6.74
N ASP A 101 9.70 -1.72 -6.62
CA ASP A 101 9.40 -2.84 -7.50
C ASP A 101 9.62 -4.20 -6.81
N ALA A 102 9.14 -5.26 -7.46
CA ALA A 102 9.17 -6.62 -6.94
C ALA A 102 10.59 -7.21 -6.87
N THR A 103 11.58 -6.63 -7.54
CA THR A 103 12.97 -7.08 -7.44
C THR A 103 13.59 -6.68 -6.10
N ARG A 104 13.12 -5.58 -5.50
CA ARG A 104 13.61 -5.06 -4.22
C ARG A 104 12.74 -5.42 -3.03
N VAL A 105 11.42 -5.52 -3.25
CA VAL A 105 10.42 -5.82 -2.21
C VAL A 105 9.54 -7.00 -2.67
N PRO A 106 10.10 -8.22 -2.74
CA PRO A 106 9.42 -9.39 -3.31
C PRO A 106 8.17 -9.83 -2.55
N SER A 107 8.02 -9.46 -1.28
CA SER A 107 6.85 -9.79 -0.46
C SER A 107 5.64 -8.93 -0.79
N ALA A 108 5.79 -7.81 -1.52
CA ALA A 108 4.67 -7.02 -2.01
C ALA A 108 4.11 -7.62 -3.31
N ASP A 109 2.79 -7.72 -3.41
CA ASP A 109 2.11 -8.34 -4.57
C ASP A 109 1.84 -7.34 -5.70
N LEU A 110 1.79 -6.05 -5.37
CA LEU A 110 1.58 -4.96 -6.33
C LEU A 110 2.18 -3.65 -5.80
N PHE A 111 2.69 -2.85 -6.73
CA PHE A 111 3.10 -1.46 -6.49
C PHE A 111 2.16 -0.52 -7.22
N ALA A 112 1.45 0.30 -6.46
CA ALA A 112 0.62 1.39 -6.94
C ALA A 112 1.41 2.69 -6.78
N SER A 113 2.27 2.98 -7.76
CA SER A 113 3.18 4.12 -7.72
C SER A 113 3.41 4.73 -9.10
N PRO A 114 3.90 5.98 -9.16
CA PRO A 114 4.35 6.61 -10.40
C PRO A 114 5.33 5.75 -11.19
N THR A 115 5.24 5.80 -12.52
CA THR A 115 6.28 5.28 -13.42
C THR A 115 7.38 6.31 -13.67
N GLY A 116 7.12 7.59 -13.40
CA GLY A 116 8.06 8.70 -13.44
C GLY A 116 7.58 9.88 -12.58
N GLU A 117 8.45 10.87 -12.32
CA GLU A 117 8.19 11.93 -11.32
C GLU A 117 6.95 12.79 -11.59
N GLU A 118 6.59 13.01 -12.86
CA GLU A 118 5.42 13.81 -13.25
C GLU A 118 4.12 12.98 -13.38
N SER A 119 4.14 11.69 -13.03
CA SER A 119 2.97 10.84 -13.19
C SER A 119 1.90 11.19 -12.16
N VAL A 120 0.67 11.34 -12.63
CA VAL A 120 -0.52 11.48 -11.77
C VAL A 120 -1.25 10.13 -11.65
N PRO A 121 -1.96 9.88 -10.55
CA PRO A 121 -2.69 8.63 -10.38
C PRO A 121 -3.83 8.50 -11.39
N ASP A 122 -3.79 7.44 -12.19
CA ASP A 122 -4.90 7.02 -13.05
C ASP A 122 -5.77 6.00 -12.30
N ALA A 123 -6.95 6.43 -11.87
CA ALA A 123 -7.88 5.62 -11.10
C ALA A 123 -8.30 4.32 -11.80
N GLU A 124 -8.51 4.35 -13.12
CA GLU A 124 -8.91 3.15 -13.87
C GLU A 124 -7.76 2.15 -13.90
N THR A 125 -6.55 2.62 -14.23
CA THR A 125 -5.36 1.79 -14.27
C THR A 125 -5.04 1.19 -12.90
N LEU A 126 -5.11 1.97 -11.82
CA LEU A 126 -4.88 1.49 -10.46
C LEU A 126 -5.88 0.39 -10.07
N ARG A 127 -7.17 0.61 -10.33
CA ARG A 127 -8.23 -0.38 -10.03
C ARG A 127 -8.06 -1.67 -10.83
N ARG A 128 -7.73 -1.54 -12.11
CA ARG A 128 -7.46 -2.68 -12.98
C ARG A 128 -6.28 -3.49 -12.45
N SER A 129 -5.17 -2.85 -12.09
CA SER A 129 -3.98 -3.52 -11.56
C SER A 129 -4.27 -4.34 -10.29
N VAL A 130 -5.02 -3.78 -9.34
CA VAL A 130 -5.43 -4.51 -8.12
C VAL A 130 -6.34 -5.70 -8.47
N SER A 131 -7.30 -5.50 -9.38
CA SER A 131 -8.20 -6.57 -9.81
C SER A 131 -7.46 -7.71 -10.52
N GLU A 132 -6.48 -7.38 -11.36
CA GLU A 132 -5.66 -8.36 -12.07
C GLU A 132 -4.72 -9.12 -11.13
N MET A 133 -4.16 -8.46 -10.11
CA MET A 133 -3.39 -9.12 -9.05
C MET A 133 -4.20 -10.25 -8.39
N TRP A 134 -5.46 -9.98 -8.04
CA TRP A 134 -6.34 -11.00 -7.44
C TRP A 134 -6.67 -12.15 -8.39
N LYS A 135 -6.84 -11.88 -9.70
CA LYS A 135 -7.14 -12.94 -10.69
C LYS A 135 -5.96 -13.86 -10.96
N ARG A 136 -4.73 -13.34 -10.90
CA ARG A 136 -3.50 -14.10 -11.16
C ARG A 136 -3.16 -15.08 -10.03
N SER A 137 -3.71 -14.86 -8.85
CA SER A 137 -3.50 -15.75 -7.72
C SER A 137 -4.58 -16.83 -7.72
N PRO A 138 -4.24 -18.11 -7.90
CA PRO A 138 -5.23 -19.17 -7.77
C PRO A 138 -5.92 -19.05 -6.41
N GLN A 139 -7.25 -19.13 -6.43
CA GLN A 139 -8.04 -19.42 -5.23
C GLN A 139 -7.55 -20.77 -4.72
N ALA A 140 -6.66 -20.74 -3.73
CA ALA A 140 -6.39 -21.87 -2.85
C ALA A 140 -7.53 -21.99 -1.85
#